data_AF-A0A4Q7ESA6-F1
#
_entry.id   AF-A0A4Q7ESA6-F1
#
_cell.length_a   1.000
_cell.length_b   1.000
_cell.length_c   1.000
_cell.angle_alpha   90.00
_cell.angle_beta   90.00
_cell.angle_gamma   90.00
#
_symmetry.space_group_name_H-M   'P 1'
#
loop_
_entity.id
_entity.type
_entity.pdbx_description
1 polymer ?
#
loop_
_entity_poly.entity_id
_entity_poly.type
_entity_poly.pdbx_seq_one_letter_code
_entity_poly.pdbx_strand_id
1 'polypeptide(L)'
;MRFTSLVIELIRARPRLIVWIAVLLQAAMWLFVALVFYRSPPGTLATLLAFGREYQVGTDLGPPLPVWLADIAYRAAGGHMFGVYVLAELCEIATFIALFHLSRAVIGSQQAVLAVLLTMTVLAFSSSALDFGPLVLARPLWALLLLHSWQIIGQRRGNAWFAWSIEAGLLLLTTPAAIFLLLLIVVFAISTARGRRTLWGVDPLFALIVVAVLALPYAVWLMRAETLTMPALPQVSELSVRALHAAWLLGGLVLGAAAVPALTFLNTGMFASKGEEAPIIYRPPVEPLARNFVYFFALAPPLGAVLISGLLGLESAAGGAGVVLVTSGLVVVVAAGDLIAMRRARMLRMVWAAAVVAPAIGVVLAVLVMPWIGTGEIATSMPARAISDFFDESFARRTNHRLRAVAGETQLASLITLHSGRPHLFIDADPARTPWMNQTKFSETGGVVVWRASDTAGTPPPEILKRFPGIVPEVPRAFEWLVNGRQPLLRIGWAIVRPKGT
;
A
#
# COMPACT_ATOMS: atom_id res chain seq x y z
N MET A 1 -44.95 -5.10 -17.48
CA MET A 1 -43.64 -5.81 -17.45
C MET A 1 -42.57 -4.77 -17.17
N ARG A 2 -42.16 -4.62 -15.90
CA ARG A 2 -41.17 -3.59 -15.52
C ARG A 2 -39.77 -4.16 -15.75
N PHE A 3 -38.98 -3.53 -16.61
CA PHE A 3 -37.59 -3.86 -16.83
C PHE A 3 -36.82 -3.72 -15.51
N THR A 4 -36.62 -4.83 -14.81
CA THR A 4 -35.59 -4.95 -13.80
C THR A 4 -34.27 -4.55 -14.46
N SER A 5 -33.56 -3.58 -13.88
CA SER A 5 -32.29 -3.11 -14.43
C SER A 5 -31.37 -4.30 -14.71
N LEU A 6 -30.86 -4.42 -15.95
CA LEU A 6 -30.02 -5.54 -16.41
C LEU A 6 -28.87 -5.87 -15.45
N VAL A 7 -28.31 -4.85 -14.80
CA VAL A 7 -27.28 -5.00 -13.75
C VAL A 7 -27.77 -5.82 -12.55
N ILE A 8 -29.00 -5.62 -12.09
CA ILE A 8 -29.58 -6.33 -10.93
C ILE A 8 -29.87 -7.80 -11.29
N GLU A 9 -30.35 -8.03 -12.51
CA GLU A 9 -30.51 -9.39 -13.04
C GLU A 9 -29.16 -10.09 -13.19
N LEU A 10 -28.14 -9.36 -13.65
CA LEU A 10 -26.78 -9.88 -13.75
C LEU A 10 -26.18 -10.17 -12.36
N ILE A 11 -26.47 -9.37 -11.33
CA ILE A 11 -26.05 -9.64 -9.94
C ILE A 11 -26.67 -10.96 -9.47
N ARG A 12 -27.95 -11.18 -9.79
CA ARG A 12 -28.67 -12.40 -9.43
C ARG A 12 -28.17 -13.62 -10.22
N ALA A 13 -27.90 -13.47 -11.52
CA ALA A 13 -27.57 -14.55 -12.43
C ALA A 13 -26.07 -14.92 -12.43
N ARG A 14 -25.17 -13.92 -12.38
CA ARG A 14 -23.71 -14.09 -12.48
C ARG A 14 -22.94 -13.12 -11.55
N PRO A 15 -23.07 -13.28 -10.22
CA PRO A 15 -22.42 -12.39 -9.25
C PRO A 15 -20.90 -12.32 -9.39
N ARG A 16 -20.27 -13.46 -9.74
CA ARG A 16 -18.82 -13.55 -10.01
C ARG A 16 -18.38 -12.63 -11.14
N LEU A 17 -19.16 -12.55 -12.22
CA LEU A 17 -18.80 -11.77 -13.40
C LEU A 17 -18.77 -10.28 -13.09
N ILE A 18 -19.74 -9.79 -12.30
CA ILE A 18 -19.80 -8.37 -11.93
C ILE A 18 -18.64 -7.96 -11.06
N VAL A 19 -18.24 -8.80 -10.10
CA VAL A 19 -17.07 -8.52 -9.27
C VAL A 19 -15.83 -8.42 -10.15
N TRP A 20 -15.62 -9.36 -11.07
CA TRP A 20 -14.50 -9.30 -12.01
C TRP A 20 -14.54 -8.02 -12.87
N ILE A 21 -15.69 -7.67 -13.45
CA ILE A 21 -15.82 -6.45 -14.27
C ILE A 21 -15.50 -5.20 -13.44
N ALA A 22 -16.08 -5.06 -12.25
CA ALA A 22 -15.89 -3.88 -11.42
C ALA A 22 -14.43 -3.74 -10.96
N VAL A 23 -13.84 -4.83 -10.48
CA VAL A 23 -12.46 -4.88 -9.98
C VAL A 23 -11.46 -4.62 -11.11
N LEU A 24 -11.64 -5.25 -12.28
CA LEU A 24 -10.77 -5.02 -13.44
C LEU A 24 -10.91 -3.61 -14.01
N LEU A 25 -12.11 -3.03 -14.00
CA LEU A 25 -12.33 -1.66 -14.45
C LEU A 25 -11.63 -0.65 -13.54
N GLN A 26 -11.73 -0.84 -12.21
CA GLN A 26 -11.01 0.00 -11.25
C GLN A 26 -9.49 -0.14 -11.42
N ALA A 27 -9.00 -1.36 -11.56
CA ALA A 27 -7.57 -1.61 -11.78
C ALA A 27 -7.07 -1.00 -13.09
N ALA A 28 -7.81 -1.16 -14.18
CA ALA A 28 -7.48 -0.56 -15.47
C ALA A 28 -7.51 0.98 -15.42
N MET A 29 -8.45 1.57 -14.67
CA MET A 29 -8.53 3.01 -14.45
C MET A 29 -7.28 3.54 -13.73
N TRP A 30 -6.86 2.92 -12.64
CA TRP A 30 -5.68 3.35 -11.89
C TRP A 30 -4.38 3.12 -12.65
N LEU A 31 -4.25 1.98 -13.35
CA LEU A 31 -3.13 1.72 -14.24
C LEU A 31 -3.05 2.78 -15.35
N PHE A 32 -4.18 3.16 -15.95
CA PHE A 32 -4.24 4.22 -16.95
C PHE A 32 -3.80 5.57 -16.37
N VAL A 33 -4.29 5.93 -15.18
CA VAL A 33 -3.88 7.17 -14.49
C VAL A 33 -2.36 7.18 -14.26
N ALA A 34 -1.79 6.08 -13.75
CA ALA A 34 -0.35 5.97 -13.52
C ALA A 34 0.45 6.15 -14.82
N LEU A 35 0.05 5.46 -15.88
CA LEU A 35 0.78 5.47 -17.16
C LEU A 35 0.75 6.83 -17.87
N VAL A 36 -0.34 7.58 -17.73
CA VAL A 36 -0.50 8.86 -18.41
C VAL A 36 0.06 10.02 -17.58
N PHE A 37 -0.14 10.00 -16.26
CA PHE A 37 0.13 11.18 -15.41
C PHE A 37 1.36 11.05 -14.51
N TYR A 38 1.91 9.86 -14.28
CA TYR A 38 3.11 9.71 -13.42
C TYR A 38 4.38 9.68 -14.27
N ARG A 39 5.21 10.71 -14.11
CA ARG A 39 6.56 10.81 -14.72
C ARG A 39 7.66 10.29 -13.81
N SER A 40 7.35 10.19 -12.52
CA SER A 40 8.18 9.61 -11.48
C SER A 40 7.32 8.69 -10.60
N PRO A 41 7.93 7.65 -10.00
CA PRO A 41 7.23 6.78 -9.07
C PRO A 41 6.67 7.55 -7.86
N PRO A 42 5.45 7.22 -7.38
CA PRO A 42 4.88 7.83 -6.19
C PRO A 42 5.63 7.42 -4.91
N GLY A 43 5.44 8.22 -3.85
CA GLY A 43 5.87 7.85 -2.50
C GLY A 43 7.35 7.51 -2.38
N THR A 44 7.63 6.36 -1.76
CA THR A 44 8.99 5.87 -1.51
C THR A 44 9.42 4.78 -2.50
N LEU A 45 8.65 4.59 -3.56
CA LEU A 45 8.81 3.47 -4.49
C LEU A 45 10.17 3.47 -5.22
N ALA A 46 10.74 4.64 -5.50
CA ALA A 46 12.10 4.75 -6.03
C ALA A 46 13.14 4.15 -5.07
N THR A 47 13.04 4.51 -3.79
CA THR A 47 13.91 3.98 -2.73
C THR A 47 13.69 2.48 -2.55
N LEU A 48 12.44 2.02 -2.59
CA LEU A 48 12.11 0.60 -2.51
C LEU A 48 12.78 -0.20 -3.63
N LEU A 49 12.77 0.29 -4.87
CA LEU A 49 13.46 -0.35 -6.00
C LEU A 49 14.99 -0.26 -5.92
N ALA A 50 15.53 0.81 -5.34
CA ALA A 50 16.96 0.94 -5.08
C ALA A 50 17.44 -0.14 -4.10
N PHE A 51 16.68 -0.38 -3.03
CA PHE A 51 16.93 -1.46 -2.07
C PHE A 51 16.65 -2.84 -2.70
N GLY A 52 15.66 -2.92 -3.59
CA GLY A 52 15.26 -4.10 -4.37
C GLY A 52 16.40 -4.78 -5.09
N ARG A 53 17.26 -3.97 -5.71
CA ARG A 53 18.44 -4.42 -6.44
C ARG A 53 19.41 -5.23 -5.57
N GLU A 54 19.49 -4.91 -4.28
CA GLU A 54 20.53 -5.44 -3.38
C GLU A 54 20.15 -6.81 -2.78
N TYR A 55 18.89 -7.23 -2.93
CA TYR A 55 18.39 -8.54 -2.49
C TYR A 55 18.75 -8.93 -1.04
N GLN A 56 18.74 -7.95 -0.15
CA GLN A 56 18.95 -8.18 1.27
C GLN A 56 17.76 -8.92 1.88
N VAL A 57 18.03 -9.80 2.84
CA VAL A 57 17.00 -10.59 3.57
C VAL A 57 16.22 -9.72 4.55
N GLY A 58 16.76 -8.58 4.96
CA GLY A 58 16.06 -7.55 5.70
C GLY A 58 16.72 -6.20 5.44
N THR A 59 15.94 -5.13 5.56
CA THR A 59 16.41 -3.76 5.36
C THR A 59 15.72 -2.84 6.36
N ASP A 60 16.18 -1.59 6.44
CA ASP A 60 15.49 -0.55 7.22
C ASP A 60 14.02 -0.32 6.77
N LEU A 61 13.71 -0.62 5.50
CA LEU A 61 12.32 -0.56 4.99
C LEU A 61 11.43 -1.72 5.51
N GLY A 62 12.03 -2.66 6.24
CA GLY A 62 11.34 -3.78 6.86
C GLY A 62 11.58 -5.12 6.14
N PRO A 63 10.58 -6.03 6.20
CA PRO A 63 10.66 -7.37 5.65
C PRO A 63 10.94 -7.41 4.13
N PRO A 64 11.53 -8.50 3.60
CA PRO A 64 12.13 -8.50 2.27
C PRO A 64 11.14 -8.66 1.10
N LEU A 65 9.96 -9.25 1.33
CA LEU A 65 9.09 -9.68 0.24
C LEU A 65 8.63 -8.53 -0.68
N PRO A 66 8.22 -7.35 -0.17
CA PRO A 66 7.82 -6.22 -1.03
C PRO A 66 8.97 -5.75 -1.91
N VAL A 67 10.16 -5.64 -1.33
CA VAL A 67 11.38 -5.15 -1.99
C VAL A 67 11.81 -6.11 -3.11
N TRP A 68 11.75 -7.42 -2.85
CA TRP A 68 12.07 -8.45 -3.85
C TRP A 68 11.03 -8.51 -4.98
N LEU A 69 9.74 -8.52 -4.66
CA LEU A 69 8.69 -8.60 -5.68
C LEU A 69 8.65 -7.35 -6.57
N ALA A 70 8.85 -6.16 -6.00
CA ALA A 70 8.94 -4.93 -6.78
C ALA A 70 10.08 -4.99 -7.80
N ASP A 71 11.27 -5.44 -7.37
CA ASP A 71 12.43 -5.49 -8.25
C ASP A 71 12.32 -6.58 -9.32
N ILE A 72 11.70 -7.72 -8.99
CA ILE A 72 11.37 -8.77 -9.96
C ILE A 72 10.39 -8.22 -11.00
N ALA A 73 9.32 -7.54 -10.59
CA ALA A 73 8.34 -6.96 -11.49
C ALA A 73 8.92 -5.85 -12.37
N TYR A 74 9.78 -5.00 -11.80
CA TYR A 74 10.49 -3.96 -12.53
C TYR A 74 11.39 -4.54 -13.62
N ARG A 75 12.15 -5.61 -13.32
CA ARG A 75 13.00 -6.29 -14.31
C ARG A 75 12.22 -7.11 -15.33
N ALA A 76 11.14 -7.77 -14.93
CA ALA A 76 10.26 -8.51 -15.83
C ALA A 76 9.66 -7.60 -16.91
N ALA A 77 9.45 -6.31 -16.61
CA ALA A 77 9.02 -5.28 -17.55
C ALA A 77 10.18 -4.55 -18.27
N GLY A 78 11.40 -5.10 -18.26
CA GLY A 78 12.54 -4.51 -18.97
C GLY A 78 13.13 -3.26 -18.31
N GLY A 79 12.97 -3.08 -17.00
CA GLY A 79 13.40 -1.86 -16.30
C GLY A 79 12.38 -0.73 -16.41
N HIS A 80 11.10 -1.06 -16.56
CA HIS A 80 10.02 -0.08 -16.61
C HIS A 80 9.10 -0.18 -15.39
N MET A 81 8.70 1.00 -14.87
CA MET A 81 7.73 1.12 -13.78
C MET A 81 6.39 0.45 -14.06
N PHE A 82 6.06 0.24 -15.34
CA PHE A 82 4.87 -0.49 -15.76
C PHE A 82 4.72 -1.84 -15.04
N GLY A 83 5.79 -2.64 -14.92
CA GLY A 83 5.72 -3.93 -14.24
C GLY A 83 5.33 -3.81 -12.77
N VAL A 84 5.82 -2.77 -12.09
CA VAL A 84 5.55 -2.51 -10.68
C VAL A 84 4.11 -2.04 -10.48
N TYR A 85 3.58 -1.19 -11.37
CA TYR A 85 2.18 -0.79 -11.33
C TYR A 85 1.24 -1.96 -11.61
N VAL A 86 1.58 -2.83 -12.57
CA VAL A 86 0.81 -4.06 -12.82
C VAL A 86 0.82 -4.96 -11.59
N LEU A 87 1.96 -5.14 -10.92
CA LEU A 87 2.05 -5.91 -9.67
C LEU A 87 1.15 -5.31 -8.57
N ALA A 88 1.12 -3.98 -8.44
CA ALA A 88 0.27 -3.29 -7.48
C ALA A 88 -1.22 -3.55 -7.75
N GLU A 89 -1.65 -3.43 -9.01
CA GLU A 89 -3.02 -3.72 -9.41
C GLU A 89 -3.39 -5.20 -9.24
N LEU A 90 -2.46 -6.12 -9.48
CA LEU A 90 -2.67 -7.54 -9.19
C LEU A 90 -2.90 -7.79 -7.69
N CYS A 91 -2.23 -7.05 -6.81
CA CYS A 91 -2.47 -7.12 -5.36
C CYS A 91 -3.88 -6.61 -5.01
N GLU A 92 -4.34 -5.51 -5.63
CA GLU A 92 -5.70 -5.01 -5.45
C GLU A 92 -6.75 -6.00 -5.93
N ILE A 93 -6.57 -6.55 -7.13
CA ILE A 93 -7.45 -7.56 -7.71
C ILE A 93 -7.53 -8.76 -6.76
N ALA A 94 -6.39 -9.28 -6.31
CA ALA A 94 -6.33 -10.40 -5.37
C ALA A 94 -7.05 -10.08 -4.04
N THR A 95 -6.92 -8.85 -3.53
CA THR A 95 -7.61 -8.39 -2.31
C THR A 95 -9.12 -8.47 -2.47
N PHE A 96 -9.69 -7.90 -3.53
CA PHE A 96 -11.13 -7.89 -3.72
C PHE A 96 -11.70 -9.26 -4.06
N ILE A 97 -10.94 -10.11 -4.77
CA ILE A 97 -11.34 -11.49 -5.03
C ILE A 97 -11.34 -12.32 -3.75
N ALA A 98 -10.32 -12.18 -2.90
CA ALA A 98 -10.27 -12.82 -1.58
C ALA A 98 -11.44 -12.35 -0.69
N LEU A 99 -11.69 -11.03 -0.65
CA LEU A 99 -12.83 -10.45 0.06
C LEU A 99 -14.17 -10.97 -0.46
N PHE A 100 -14.33 -11.12 -1.78
CA PHE A 100 -15.53 -11.70 -2.37
C PHE A 100 -15.73 -13.15 -1.93
N HIS A 101 -14.66 -13.94 -1.92
CA HIS A 101 -14.72 -15.32 -1.45
C HIS A 101 -15.06 -15.42 0.04
N LEU A 102 -14.50 -14.54 0.87
CA LEU A 102 -14.82 -14.45 2.30
C LEU A 102 -16.27 -14.04 2.51
N SER A 103 -16.70 -12.96 1.87
CA SER A 103 -18.07 -12.46 1.94
C SER A 103 -19.05 -13.54 1.47
N ARG A 104 -18.78 -14.22 0.36
CA ARG A 104 -19.63 -15.29 -0.16
C ARG A 104 -19.75 -16.46 0.83
N ALA A 105 -18.67 -16.77 1.54
CA ALA A 105 -18.63 -17.81 2.55
C ALA A 105 -19.39 -17.46 3.85
N VAL A 106 -19.70 -16.18 4.08
CA VAL A 106 -20.40 -15.68 5.28
C VAL A 106 -21.85 -15.32 4.98
N ILE A 107 -22.09 -14.53 3.92
CA ILE A 107 -23.39 -13.88 3.62
C ILE A 107 -24.01 -14.30 2.28
N GLY A 108 -23.39 -15.24 1.56
CA GLY A 108 -23.86 -15.72 0.26
C GLY A 108 -23.42 -14.86 -0.94
N SER A 109 -23.59 -15.39 -2.15
CA SER A 109 -22.97 -14.83 -3.37
C SER A 109 -23.52 -13.47 -3.80
N GLN A 110 -24.82 -13.24 -3.70
CA GLN A 110 -25.45 -12.01 -4.18
C GLN A 110 -25.09 -10.81 -3.28
N GLN A 111 -25.15 -10.99 -1.96
CA GLN A 111 -24.78 -9.93 -1.02
C GLN A 111 -23.26 -9.73 -0.92
N ALA A 112 -22.45 -10.76 -1.23
CA ALA A 112 -21.00 -10.62 -1.33
C ALA A 112 -20.58 -9.61 -2.41
N VAL A 113 -21.31 -9.50 -3.52
CA VAL A 113 -21.05 -8.47 -4.54
C VAL A 113 -21.16 -7.08 -3.91
N LEU A 114 -22.19 -6.85 -3.07
CA LEU A 114 -22.41 -5.56 -2.43
C LEU A 114 -21.31 -5.22 -1.42
N ALA A 115 -20.86 -6.22 -0.65
CA ALA A 115 -19.76 -6.05 0.29
C ALA A 115 -18.47 -5.59 -0.42
N VAL A 116 -18.15 -6.19 -1.58
CA VAL A 116 -17.00 -5.79 -2.40
C VAL A 116 -17.20 -4.39 -2.98
N LEU A 117 -18.35 -4.13 -3.62
CA LEU A 117 -18.62 -2.82 -4.22
C LEU A 117 -18.57 -1.68 -3.19
N LEU A 118 -19.09 -1.90 -1.98
CA LEU A 118 -18.98 -0.92 -0.89
C LEU A 118 -17.53 -0.72 -0.45
N THR A 119 -16.78 -1.81 -0.25
CA THR A 119 -15.38 -1.73 0.19
C THR A 119 -14.50 -1.01 -0.83
N MET A 120 -14.77 -1.19 -2.13
CA MET A 120 -14.07 -0.50 -3.22
C MET A 120 -14.17 1.03 -3.14
N THR A 121 -15.15 1.59 -2.43
CA THR A 121 -15.31 3.05 -2.26
C THR A 121 -14.40 3.65 -1.18
N VAL A 122 -13.70 2.82 -0.40
CA VAL A 122 -12.76 3.28 0.63
C VAL A 122 -11.52 3.88 -0.03
N LEU A 123 -11.13 5.08 0.38
CA LEU A 123 -10.01 5.83 -0.22
C LEU A 123 -8.67 5.09 -0.13
N ALA A 124 -8.51 4.16 0.79
CA ALA A 124 -7.33 3.30 0.88
C ALA A 124 -7.12 2.41 -0.36
N PHE A 125 -8.14 2.17 -1.19
CA PHE A 125 -8.05 1.42 -2.45
C PHE A 125 -8.06 2.34 -3.69
N SER A 126 -7.74 3.62 -3.49
CA SER A 126 -7.64 4.64 -4.55
C SER A 126 -6.19 4.87 -4.98
N SER A 127 -5.67 6.10 -4.95
CA SER A 127 -4.31 6.44 -5.41
C SER A 127 -3.21 5.70 -4.64
N SER A 128 -3.45 5.38 -3.37
CA SER A 128 -2.52 4.58 -2.55
C SER A 128 -2.41 3.11 -2.98
N ALA A 129 -3.21 2.64 -3.95
CA ALA A 129 -3.00 1.35 -4.60
C ALA A 129 -1.77 1.35 -5.51
N LEU A 130 -1.41 2.50 -6.09
CA LEU A 130 -0.29 2.62 -7.04
C LEU A 130 1.09 2.74 -6.37
N ASP A 131 1.11 3.08 -5.07
CA ASP A 131 2.34 3.16 -4.26
C ASP A 131 2.70 1.79 -3.71
N PHE A 132 3.20 0.92 -4.60
CA PHE A 132 3.52 -0.46 -4.25
C PHE A 132 4.55 -0.52 -3.12
N GLY A 133 4.22 -1.26 -2.07
CA GLY A 133 5.11 -1.45 -0.93
C GLY A 133 4.51 -2.43 0.06
N PRO A 134 5.04 -2.48 1.30
CA PRO A 134 4.54 -3.36 2.35
C PRO A 134 3.02 -3.24 2.55
N LEU A 135 2.49 -2.02 2.50
CA LEU A 135 1.06 -1.75 2.74
C LEU A 135 0.15 -2.26 1.62
N VAL A 136 0.60 -2.23 0.37
CA VAL A 136 -0.18 -2.73 -0.78
C VAL A 136 -0.12 -4.24 -0.85
N LEU A 137 1.08 -4.83 -0.68
CA LEU A 137 1.27 -6.28 -0.69
C LEU A 137 0.57 -6.97 0.50
N ALA A 138 0.44 -6.29 1.64
CA ALA A 138 -0.27 -6.83 2.79
C ALA A 138 -1.78 -6.99 2.55
N ARG A 139 -2.42 -6.17 1.69
CA ARG A 139 -3.88 -6.21 1.43
C ARG A 139 -4.39 -7.59 0.98
N PRO A 140 -3.83 -8.22 -0.07
CA PRO A 140 -4.31 -9.53 -0.50
C PRO A 140 -4.00 -10.62 0.51
N LEU A 141 -2.81 -10.60 1.11
CA LEU A 141 -2.40 -11.57 2.13
C LEU A 141 -3.28 -11.49 3.38
N TRP A 142 -3.64 -10.28 3.82
CA TRP A 142 -4.55 -10.06 4.94
C TRP A 142 -5.95 -10.58 4.63
N ALA A 143 -6.49 -10.27 3.46
CA ALA A 143 -7.82 -10.73 3.03
C ALA A 143 -7.89 -12.26 2.88
N LEU A 144 -6.84 -12.86 2.32
CA LEU A 144 -6.70 -14.31 2.19
C LEU A 144 -6.57 -14.99 3.56
N LEU A 145 -5.78 -14.40 4.48
CA LEU A 145 -5.64 -14.95 5.82
C LEU A 145 -6.97 -14.92 6.59
N LEU A 146 -7.76 -13.85 6.46
CA LEU A 146 -9.12 -13.79 7.01
C LEU A 146 -10.05 -14.85 6.36
N LEU A 147 -9.96 -15.01 5.03
CA LEU A 147 -10.71 -16.04 4.30
C LEU A 147 -10.39 -17.44 4.82
N HIS A 148 -9.12 -17.84 4.87
CA HIS A 148 -8.72 -19.16 5.33
C HIS A 148 -8.96 -19.35 6.83
N SER A 149 -8.82 -18.30 7.64
CA SER A 149 -9.22 -18.33 9.06
C SER A 149 -10.70 -18.65 9.23
N TRP A 150 -11.57 -18.05 8.40
CA TRP A 150 -13.01 -18.37 8.40
C TRP A 150 -13.28 -19.81 7.90
N GLN A 151 -12.56 -20.28 6.89
CA GLN A 151 -12.69 -21.68 6.43
C GLN A 151 -12.29 -22.69 7.50
N ILE A 152 -11.24 -22.39 8.27
CA ILE A 152 -10.72 -23.24 9.35
C ILE A 152 -11.69 -23.22 10.56
N ILE A 153 -12.04 -22.03 11.06
CA ILE A 153 -12.81 -21.88 12.31
C ILE A 153 -14.31 -22.05 12.08
N GLY A 154 -14.83 -21.42 11.03
CA GLY A 154 -16.25 -21.40 10.69
C GLY A 154 -16.70 -22.66 9.98
N GLN A 155 -16.01 -23.03 8.90
CA GLN A 155 -16.41 -24.13 8.00
C GLN A 155 -15.73 -25.48 8.30
N ARG A 156 -14.78 -25.54 9.24
CA ARG A 156 -14.00 -26.74 9.60
C ARG A 156 -13.29 -27.41 8.43
N ARG A 157 -12.76 -26.60 7.50
CA ARG A 157 -11.97 -27.11 6.37
C ARG A 157 -10.50 -27.23 6.76
N GLY A 158 -10.07 -28.41 7.19
CA GLY A 158 -8.68 -28.67 7.59
C GLY A 158 -7.64 -28.39 6.50
N ASN A 159 -7.97 -28.66 5.23
CA ASN A 159 -7.05 -28.44 4.09
C ASN A 159 -6.64 -26.96 3.92
N ALA A 160 -7.40 -26.02 4.49
CA ALA A 160 -7.06 -24.60 4.45
C ALA A 160 -5.86 -24.23 5.35
N TRP A 161 -5.44 -25.09 6.28
CA TRP A 161 -4.28 -24.84 7.15
C TRP A 161 -2.98 -24.67 6.37
N PHE A 162 -2.78 -25.42 5.29
CA PHE A 162 -1.58 -25.29 4.47
C PHE A 162 -1.53 -23.93 3.77
N ALA A 163 -2.61 -23.52 3.09
CA ALA A 163 -2.70 -22.20 2.47
C ALA A 163 -2.56 -21.08 3.51
N TRP A 164 -3.22 -21.20 4.66
CA TRP A 164 -3.13 -20.26 5.78
C TRP A 164 -1.70 -20.10 6.28
N SER A 165 -0.93 -21.19 6.38
CA SER A 165 0.45 -21.15 6.86
C SER A 165 1.41 -20.44 5.90
N ILE A 166 1.22 -20.63 4.59
CA ILE A 166 1.99 -19.92 3.56
C ILE A 166 1.65 -18.43 3.60
N GLU A 167 0.36 -18.09 3.64
CA GLU A 167 -0.10 -16.70 3.69
C GLU A 167 0.38 -15.98 4.95
N ALA A 168 0.33 -16.63 6.12
CA ALA A 168 0.85 -16.09 7.37
C ALA A 168 2.37 -15.86 7.30
N GLY A 169 3.13 -16.82 6.76
CA GLY A 169 4.58 -16.68 6.55
C GLY A 169 4.92 -15.55 5.58
N LEU A 170 4.24 -15.47 4.44
CA LEU A 170 4.43 -14.40 3.47
C LEU A 170 4.03 -13.03 4.04
N LEU A 171 2.98 -12.95 4.86
CA LEU A 171 2.56 -11.71 5.50
C LEU A 171 3.59 -11.24 6.52
N LEU A 172 4.21 -12.15 7.29
CA LEU A 172 5.34 -11.84 8.18
C LEU A 172 6.56 -11.34 7.40
N LEU A 173 6.81 -11.91 6.22
CA LEU A 173 7.84 -11.42 5.28
C LEU A 173 7.42 -10.16 4.52
N THR A 174 6.21 -9.62 4.77
CA THR A 174 5.69 -8.39 4.15
C THR A 174 5.68 -7.22 5.12
N THR A 175 5.18 -7.40 6.34
CA THR A 175 5.01 -6.30 7.30
C THR A 175 5.05 -6.78 8.75
N PRO A 176 5.63 -5.99 9.69
CA PRO A 176 5.54 -6.27 11.13
C PRO A 176 4.10 -6.30 11.65
N ALA A 177 3.17 -5.59 10.99
CA ALA A 177 1.75 -5.60 11.34
C ALA A 177 1.08 -6.98 11.20
N ALA A 178 1.73 -7.92 10.51
CA ALA A 178 1.31 -9.32 10.43
C ALA A 178 1.14 -9.97 11.81
N ILE A 179 2.06 -9.68 12.74
CA ILE A 179 2.04 -10.23 14.11
C ILE A 179 0.74 -9.81 14.81
N PHE A 180 0.31 -8.56 14.62
CA PHE A 180 -0.92 -8.04 15.18
C PHE A 180 -2.17 -8.77 14.63
N LEU A 181 -2.26 -9.00 13.32
CA LEU A 181 -3.37 -9.80 12.75
C LEU A 181 -3.38 -11.23 13.29
N LEU A 182 -2.22 -11.89 13.31
CA LEU A 182 -2.11 -13.27 13.79
C LEU A 182 -2.56 -13.37 15.25
N LEU A 183 -2.20 -12.39 16.08
CA LEU A 183 -2.67 -12.30 17.47
C LEU A 183 -4.19 -12.11 17.53
N LEU A 184 -4.79 -11.25 16.70
CA LEU A 184 -6.24 -11.10 16.63
C LEU A 184 -6.95 -12.40 16.23
N ILE A 185 -6.39 -13.17 15.29
CA ILE A 185 -6.91 -14.48 14.89
C ILE A 185 -6.85 -15.47 16.05
N VAL A 186 -5.73 -15.53 16.77
CA VAL A 186 -5.59 -16.39 17.94
C VAL A 186 -6.56 -16.00 19.05
N VAL A 187 -6.70 -14.70 19.35
CA VAL A 187 -7.66 -14.19 20.34
C VAL A 187 -9.08 -14.63 19.97
N PHE A 188 -9.51 -14.40 18.72
CA PHE A 188 -10.83 -14.83 18.25
C PHE A 188 -11.02 -16.36 18.36
N ALA A 189 -10.00 -17.14 17.98
CA ALA A 189 -10.05 -18.59 18.06
C ALA A 189 -10.19 -19.08 19.52
N ILE A 190 -9.46 -18.49 20.46
CA ILE A 190 -9.54 -18.84 21.89
C ILE A 190 -10.89 -18.41 22.49
N SER A 191 -11.42 -17.24 22.11
CA SER A 191 -12.71 -16.74 22.60
C SER A 191 -13.90 -17.58 22.13
N THR A 192 -13.77 -18.36 21.05
CA THR A 192 -14.87 -19.14 20.49
C THR A 192 -14.74 -20.64 20.77
N ALA A 193 -15.85 -21.31 21.10
CA ALA A 193 -15.82 -22.76 21.38
C ALA A 193 -15.37 -23.58 20.16
N ARG A 194 -15.74 -23.15 18.94
CA ARG A 194 -15.26 -23.79 17.70
C ARG A 194 -13.77 -23.55 17.47
N GLY A 195 -13.30 -22.31 17.63
CA GLY A 195 -11.89 -21.98 17.46
C GLY A 195 -10.98 -22.73 18.42
N ARG A 196 -11.35 -22.83 19.71
CA ARG A 196 -10.62 -23.64 20.69
C ARG A 196 -10.45 -25.08 20.21
N ARG A 197 -11.53 -25.74 19.78
CA ARG A 197 -11.46 -27.13 19.29
C ARG A 197 -10.52 -27.27 18.09
N THR A 198 -10.50 -26.29 17.19
CA THR A 198 -9.61 -26.31 16.03
C THR A 198 -8.13 -26.14 16.44
N LEU A 199 -7.85 -25.36 17.50
CA LEU A 199 -6.49 -25.18 18.02
C LEU A 199 -5.94 -26.42 18.76
N TRP A 200 -6.81 -27.30 19.28
CA TRP A 200 -6.40 -28.56 19.92
C TRP A 200 -6.02 -29.67 18.93
N GLY A 201 -6.14 -29.43 17.62
CA GLY A 201 -5.72 -30.37 16.58
C GLY A 201 -4.21 -30.39 16.37
N VAL A 202 -3.73 -31.30 15.51
CA VAL A 202 -2.32 -31.37 15.10
C VAL A 202 -2.02 -30.41 13.93
N ASP A 203 -3.01 -30.08 13.10
CA ASP A 203 -2.87 -29.18 11.96
C ASP A 203 -2.25 -27.80 12.29
N PRO A 204 -2.61 -27.12 13.40
CA PRO A 204 -1.97 -25.86 13.80
C PRO A 204 -0.46 -26.00 14.02
N LEU A 205 0.02 -27.15 14.49
CA LEU A 205 1.46 -27.39 14.71
C LEU A 205 2.20 -27.47 13.37
N PHE A 206 1.66 -28.19 12.39
CA PHE A 206 2.22 -28.21 11.04
C PHE A 206 2.20 -26.83 10.40
N ALA A 207 1.10 -26.08 10.56
CA ALA A 207 1.02 -24.71 10.07
C ALA A 207 2.08 -23.81 10.72
N LEU A 208 2.32 -23.95 12.03
CA LEU A 208 3.34 -23.20 12.74
C LEU A 208 4.75 -23.53 12.23
N ILE A 209 5.05 -24.79 11.94
CA ILE A 209 6.34 -25.21 11.36
C ILE A 209 6.55 -24.52 10.00
N VAL A 210 5.54 -24.54 9.12
CA VAL A 210 5.66 -23.89 7.79
C VAL A 210 5.87 -22.38 7.94
N VAL A 211 5.11 -21.72 8.83
CA VAL A 211 5.29 -20.29 9.13
C VAL A 211 6.71 -20.01 9.64
N ALA A 212 7.20 -20.84 10.58
CA ALA A 212 8.52 -20.69 11.14
C ALA A 212 9.59 -20.84 10.07
N VAL A 213 9.52 -21.86 9.20
CA VAL A 213 10.49 -22.08 8.11
C VAL A 213 10.53 -20.88 7.15
N LEU A 214 9.36 -20.33 6.79
CA LEU A 214 9.30 -19.15 5.90
C LEU A 214 9.85 -17.88 6.57
N ALA A 215 9.50 -17.64 7.84
CA ALA A 215 9.92 -16.44 8.56
C ALA A 215 11.35 -16.53 9.13
N LEU A 216 11.92 -17.73 9.23
CA LEU A 216 13.22 -17.98 9.89
C LEU A 216 14.36 -17.14 9.30
N PRO A 217 14.57 -17.04 7.97
CA PRO A 217 15.69 -16.27 7.43
C PRO A 217 15.63 -14.79 7.86
N TYR A 218 14.43 -14.22 7.84
CA TYR A 218 14.22 -12.84 8.28
C TYR A 218 14.35 -12.69 9.80
N ALA A 219 13.86 -13.66 10.58
CA ALA A 219 14.01 -13.66 12.03
C ALA A 219 15.50 -13.72 12.44
N VAL A 220 16.31 -14.55 11.77
CA VAL A 220 17.76 -14.62 12.00
C VAL A 220 18.44 -13.30 11.65
N TRP A 221 18.03 -12.66 10.55
CA TRP A 221 18.55 -11.32 10.21
C TRP A 221 18.20 -10.29 11.29
N LEU A 222 16.96 -10.28 11.77
CA LEU A 222 16.48 -9.35 12.79
C LEU A 222 17.24 -9.49 14.12
N MET A 223 17.59 -10.73 14.49
CA MET A 223 18.42 -11.00 15.69
C MET A 223 19.86 -10.51 15.53
N ARG A 224 20.43 -10.59 14.32
CA ARG A 224 21.82 -10.18 14.05
C ARG A 224 21.98 -8.69 13.83
N ALA A 225 20.96 -8.03 13.29
CA ALA A 225 21.02 -6.61 12.97
C ALA A 225 20.89 -5.72 14.23
N GLU A 226 20.60 -6.29 15.41
CA GLU A 226 20.29 -5.56 16.66
C GLU A 226 19.19 -4.50 16.49
N THR A 227 18.41 -4.58 15.41
CA THR A 227 17.34 -3.65 15.03
C THR A 227 16.06 -3.82 15.87
N LEU A 228 16.05 -4.73 16.85
CA LEU A 228 14.97 -4.87 17.82
C LEU A 228 15.06 -3.78 18.90
N THR A 229 15.15 -2.52 18.48
CA THR A 229 14.93 -1.40 19.39
C THR A 229 13.42 -1.26 19.57
N MET A 230 12.90 -1.70 20.71
CA MET A 230 11.53 -1.38 21.06
C MET A 230 11.39 0.14 21.13
N PRO A 231 10.44 0.75 20.40
CA PRO A 231 10.21 2.18 20.51
C PRO A 231 9.95 2.53 21.97
N ALA A 232 10.55 3.62 22.45
CA ALA A 232 10.36 4.05 23.83
C ALA A 232 8.86 4.25 24.09
N LEU A 233 8.35 3.62 25.15
CA LEU A 233 6.97 3.84 25.57
C LEU A 233 6.78 5.32 25.93
N PRO A 234 5.62 5.90 25.58
CA PRO A 234 5.39 7.32 25.79
C PRO A 234 5.48 7.67 27.28
N GLN A 235 6.15 8.78 27.58
CA GLN A 235 6.11 9.35 28.92
C GLN A 235 4.68 9.82 29.25
N VAL A 236 4.33 9.86 30.53
CA VAL A 236 2.96 10.23 30.98
C VAL A 236 2.56 11.62 30.46
N SER A 237 3.52 12.53 30.32
CA SER A 237 3.35 13.86 29.74
C SER A 237 2.95 13.88 28.26
N GLU A 238 3.32 12.84 27.49
CA GLU A 238 3.03 12.74 26.05
C GLU A 238 1.71 12.03 25.75
N LEU A 239 1.09 11.38 26.75
CA LEU A 239 -0.13 10.58 26.55
C LEU A 239 -1.27 11.39 25.91
N SER A 240 -1.41 12.68 26.26
CA SER A 240 -2.44 13.56 25.70
C SER A 240 -2.23 13.80 24.20
N VAL A 241 -0.99 14.10 23.78
CA VAL A 241 -0.61 14.31 22.38
C VAL A 241 -0.78 13.02 21.58
N ARG A 242 -0.37 11.88 22.14
CA ARG A 242 -0.50 10.55 21.52
C ARG A 242 -1.96 10.14 21.36
N ALA A 243 -2.80 10.44 22.35
CA ALA A 243 -4.25 10.21 22.28
C ALA A 243 -4.91 11.09 21.22
N LEU A 244 -4.51 12.36 21.11
CA LEU A 244 -5.00 13.25 20.06
C LEU A 244 -4.59 12.75 18.67
N HIS A 245 -3.34 12.29 18.52
CA HIS A 245 -2.86 11.68 17.28
C HIS A 245 -3.63 10.41 16.93
N ALA A 246 -3.90 9.54 17.91
CA ALA A 246 -4.74 8.37 17.72
C ALA A 246 -6.18 8.75 17.29
N ALA A 247 -6.76 9.78 17.90
CA ALA A 247 -8.07 10.29 17.50
C ALA A 247 -8.06 10.87 16.07
N TRP A 248 -6.97 11.55 15.68
CA TRP A 248 -6.77 12.04 14.31
C TRP A 248 -6.69 10.89 13.31
N LEU A 249 -5.92 9.84 13.62
CA LEU A 249 -5.83 8.64 12.79
C LEU A 249 -7.19 7.94 12.65
N LEU A 250 -7.93 7.79 13.75
CA LEU A 250 -9.29 7.24 13.73
C LEU A 250 -10.21 8.09 12.83
N GLY A 251 -10.16 9.41 12.99
CA GLY A 251 -10.91 10.36 12.15
C GLY A 251 -10.55 10.21 10.67
N GLY A 252 -9.26 10.04 10.35
CA GLY A 252 -8.78 9.77 9.00
C GLY A 252 -9.30 8.46 8.42
N LEU A 253 -9.36 7.38 9.21
CA LEU A 253 -9.94 6.10 8.78
C LEU A 253 -11.45 6.22 8.51
N VAL A 254 -12.19 6.90 9.39
CA VAL A 254 -13.63 7.13 9.23
C VAL A 254 -13.90 7.99 8.00
N LEU A 255 -13.14 9.06 7.81
CA LEU A 255 -13.24 9.93 6.63
C LEU A 255 -12.89 9.15 5.35
N GLY A 256 -11.84 8.34 5.39
CA GLY A 256 -11.43 7.48 4.29
C GLY A 256 -12.47 6.43 3.89
N ALA A 257 -13.37 6.07 4.80
CA ALA A 257 -14.48 5.16 4.57
C ALA A 257 -15.84 5.86 4.37
N ALA A 258 -15.90 7.20 4.31
CA ALA A 258 -17.15 7.97 4.39
C ALA A 258 -18.17 7.69 3.28
N ALA A 259 -17.73 7.21 2.11
CA ALA A 259 -18.61 6.80 1.02
C ALA A 259 -19.49 5.59 1.42
N VAL A 260 -19.00 4.71 2.29
CA VAL A 260 -19.74 3.55 2.79
C VAL A 260 -20.99 3.97 3.57
N PRO A 261 -20.90 4.75 4.68
CA PRO A 261 -22.09 5.19 5.40
C PRO A 261 -22.98 6.08 4.52
N ALA A 262 -22.42 6.92 3.64
CA ALA A 262 -23.23 7.72 2.71
C ALA A 262 -24.11 6.84 1.80
N LEU A 263 -23.54 5.81 1.17
CA LEU A 263 -24.29 4.88 0.33
C LEU A 263 -25.34 4.09 1.13
N THR A 264 -25.03 3.71 2.36
CA THR A 264 -26.02 3.04 3.23
C THR A 264 -27.17 3.94 3.60
N PHE A 265 -26.88 5.20 3.94
CA PHE A 265 -27.87 6.22 4.29
C PHE A 265 -28.81 6.50 3.12
N LEU A 266 -28.27 6.62 1.90
CA LEU A 266 -29.04 6.80 0.68
C LEU A 266 -29.95 5.61 0.35
N ASN A 267 -29.62 4.41 0.83
CA ASN A 267 -30.45 3.21 0.65
C ASN A 267 -31.53 3.05 1.75
N THR A 268 -31.59 3.95 2.75
CA THR A 268 -32.58 3.85 3.83
C THR A 268 -34.01 4.12 3.33
N GLY A 269 -34.99 3.52 4.01
CA GLY A 269 -36.41 3.70 3.71
C GLY A 269 -36.95 5.12 3.97
N MET A 270 -36.19 5.97 4.66
CA MET A 270 -36.57 7.34 5.00
C MET A 270 -36.82 8.21 3.77
N PHE A 271 -36.16 7.89 2.65
CA PHE A 271 -36.33 8.61 1.39
C PHE A 271 -37.18 7.83 0.38
N ALA A 272 -37.73 6.67 0.72
CA ALA A 272 -38.50 5.88 -0.24
C ALA A 272 -39.86 6.54 -0.54
N SER A 273 -40.17 6.72 -1.83
CA SER A 273 -41.53 7.10 -2.22
C SER A 273 -42.48 5.95 -1.87
N LYS A 274 -43.63 6.24 -1.24
CA LYS A 274 -44.66 5.23 -0.96
C LYS A 274 -45.13 4.64 -2.30
N GLY A 275 -44.79 3.36 -2.56
CA GLY A 275 -45.19 2.63 -3.77
C GLY A 275 -44.05 2.10 -4.65
N GLU A 276 -42.78 2.31 -4.27
CA GLU A 276 -41.64 1.75 -5.01
C GLU A 276 -41.35 0.30 -4.53
N GLU A 277 -41.79 -0.71 -5.30
CA GLU A 277 -41.40 -2.12 -5.11
C GLU A 277 -39.93 -2.31 -5.51
N ALA A 278 -39.03 -2.09 -4.56
CA ALA A 278 -37.60 -2.25 -4.77
C ALA A 278 -37.22 -3.74 -4.91
N PRO A 279 -36.34 -4.12 -5.86
CA PRO A 279 -35.85 -5.49 -5.95
C PRO A 279 -35.06 -5.85 -4.70
N ILE A 280 -35.49 -6.92 -4.02
CA ILE A 280 -34.90 -7.40 -2.76
C ILE A 280 -33.85 -8.46 -3.07
N ILE A 281 -32.68 -8.37 -2.42
CA ILE A 281 -31.70 -9.44 -2.39
C ILE A 281 -31.85 -10.16 -1.04
N TYR A 282 -32.46 -11.34 -1.08
CA TYR A 282 -32.68 -12.18 0.10
C TYR A 282 -31.46 -13.06 0.36
N ARG A 283 -31.08 -13.19 1.63
CA ARG A 283 -30.20 -14.26 2.12
C ARG A 283 -30.85 -15.02 3.28
N PRO A 284 -30.47 -16.29 3.50
CA PRO A 284 -30.68 -16.95 4.78
C PRO A 284 -29.96 -16.20 5.91
N PRO A 285 -30.47 -16.28 7.15
CA PRO A 285 -29.87 -15.61 8.30
C PRO A 285 -28.42 -16.05 8.52
N VAL A 286 -27.57 -15.08 8.82
CA VAL A 286 -26.14 -15.31 9.05
C VAL A 286 -25.94 -16.05 10.39
N GLU A 287 -25.13 -17.10 10.37
CA GLU A 287 -24.79 -17.84 11.58
C GLU A 287 -24.17 -16.90 12.64
N PRO A 288 -24.54 -16.99 13.93
CA PRO A 288 -24.04 -16.11 14.98
C PRO A 288 -22.50 -16.03 15.05
N LEU A 289 -21.82 -17.15 14.83
CA LEU A 289 -20.35 -17.19 14.80
C LEU A 289 -19.78 -16.37 13.62
N ALA A 290 -20.39 -16.48 12.44
CA ALA A 290 -19.98 -15.76 11.24
C ALA A 290 -20.17 -14.25 11.41
N ARG A 291 -21.29 -13.86 12.02
CA ARG A 291 -21.56 -12.48 12.40
C ARG A 291 -20.52 -11.94 13.40
N ASN A 292 -20.20 -12.71 14.44
CA ASN A 292 -19.19 -12.32 15.43
C ASN A 292 -17.79 -12.21 14.82
N PHE A 293 -17.44 -13.11 13.89
CA PHE A 293 -16.19 -13.04 13.14
C PHE A 293 -16.10 -11.73 12.35
N VAL A 294 -17.13 -11.39 11.58
CA VAL A 294 -17.15 -10.15 10.80
C VAL A 294 -17.08 -8.92 11.69
N TYR A 295 -17.86 -8.85 12.77
CA TYR A 295 -17.82 -7.69 13.67
C TYR A 295 -16.47 -7.55 14.37
N PHE A 296 -15.89 -8.65 14.83
CA PHE A 296 -14.57 -8.64 15.46
C PHE A 296 -13.50 -8.13 14.50
N PHE A 297 -13.41 -8.68 13.28
CA PHE A 297 -12.41 -8.27 12.30
C PHE A 297 -12.71 -6.96 11.56
N ALA A 298 -13.90 -6.38 11.74
CA ALA A 298 -14.19 -5.03 11.27
C ALA A 298 -13.87 -3.95 12.30
N LEU A 299 -13.87 -4.28 13.60
CA LEU A 299 -13.64 -3.32 14.68
C LEU A 299 -12.24 -3.45 15.29
N ALA A 300 -11.79 -4.67 15.57
CA ALA A 300 -10.52 -4.90 16.27
C ALA A 300 -9.30 -4.43 15.45
N PRO A 301 -9.19 -4.66 14.12
CA PRO A 301 -8.04 -4.18 13.36
C PRO A 301 -7.94 -2.65 13.30
N PRO A 302 -8.98 -1.87 12.93
CA PRO A 302 -8.88 -0.41 12.95
C PRO A 302 -8.54 0.15 14.33
N LEU A 303 -9.21 -0.32 15.39
CA LEU A 303 -9.00 0.19 16.75
C LEU A 303 -7.62 -0.16 17.27
N GLY A 304 -7.18 -1.41 17.11
CA GLY A 304 -5.87 -1.84 17.56
C GLY A 304 -4.74 -1.23 16.73
N ALA A 305 -4.92 -1.03 15.41
CA ALA A 305 -3.94 -0.34 14.59
C ALA A 305 -3.78 1.13 15.00
N VAL A 306 -4.88 1.83 15.27
CA VAL A 306 -4.85 3.21 15.80
C VAL A 306 -4.20 3.26 17.17
N LEU A 307 -4.49 2.31 18.05
CA LEU A 307 -3.89 2.23 19.38
C LEU A 307 -2.38 1.98 19.29
N ILE A 308 -1.93 1.02 18.47
CA ILE A 308 -0.52 0.72 18.25
C ILE A 308 0.19 1.94 17.66
N SER A 309 -0.40 2.59 16.66
CA SER A 309 0.17 3.82 16.08
C SER A 309 0.24 4.96 17.08
N GLY A 310 -0.78 5.15 17.92
CA GLY A 310 -0.77 6.13 18.99
C GLY A 310 0.34 5.87 20.00
N LEU A 311 0.49 4.61 20.45
CA LEU A 311 1.51 4.21 21.42
C LEU A 311 2.92 4.34 20.86
N LEU A 312 3.15 3.88 19.63
CA LEU A 312 4.48 3.86 19.00
C LEU A 312 4.83 5.17 18.28
N GLY A 313 3.86 6.09 18.09
CA GLY A 313 4.07 7.35 17.39
C GLY A 313 4.16 7.22 15.89
N LEU A 314 3.49 6.22 15.32
CA LEU A 314 3.46 6.02 13.88
C LEU A 314 2.56 7.08 13.24
N GLU A 315 3.01 7.69 12.14
CA GLU A 315 2.27 8.72 11.42
C GLU A 315 1.01 8.21 10.71
N SER A 316 0.90 6.89 10.53
CA SER A 316 -0.23 6.23 9.90
C SER A 316 -0.70 5.02 10.72
N ALA A 317 -1.93 4.56 10.48
CA ALA A 317 -2.48 3.38 11.13
C ALA A 317 -1.57 2.15 10.88
N ALA A 318 -1.24 1.41 11.94
CA ALA A 318 -0.32 0.27 11.85
C ALA A 318 -0.83 -0.77 10.84
N GLY A 319 0.01 -1.13 9.86
CA GLY A 319 -0.37 -2.01 8.75
C GLY A 319 -1.10 -1.34 7.59
N GLY A 320 -1.52 -0.07 7.74
CA GLY A 320 -2.13 0.75 6.69
C GLY A 320 -3.66 0.70 6.67
N ALA A 321 -4.27 1.75 6.13
CA ALA A 321 -5.73 1.87 6.06
C ALA A 321 -6.39 0.77 5.20
N GLY A 322 -5.70 0.28 4.16
CA GLY A 322 -6.25 -0.72 3.24
C GLY A 322 -6.52 -2.07 3.91
N VAL A 323 -5.60 -2.55 4.76
CA VAL A 323 -5.78 -3.84 5.45
C VAL A 323 -6.83 -3.74 6.55
N VAL A 324 -6.84 -2.66 7.33
CA VAL A 324 -7.75 -2.53 8.48
C VAL A 324 -9.19 -2.25 8.05
N LEU A 325 -9.41 -1.61 6.90
CA LEU A 325 -10.74 -1.30 6.37
C LEU A 325 -11.25 -2.32 5.33
N VAL A 326 -10.54 -3.42 5.09
CA VAL A 326 -10.88 -4.41 4.05
C VAL A 326 -12.24 -5.08 4.28
N THR A 327 -12.72 -5.15 5.53
CA THR A 327 -14.02 -5.75 5.88
C THR A 327 -15.14 -4.71 6.04
N SER A 328 -14.88 -3.43 5.78
CA SER A 328 -15.82 -2.32 6.00
C SER A 328 -17.16 -2.49 5.25
N GLY A 329 -17.13 -2.89 3.96
CA GLY A 329 -18.35 -3.17 3.22
C GLY A 329 -19.05 -4.44 3.71
N LEU A 330 -18.30 -5.46 4.14
CA LEU A 330 -18.86 -6.70 4.65
C LEU A 330 -19.62 -6.49 5.96
N VAL A 331 -19.07 -5.73 6.92
CA VAL A 331 -19.74 -5.48 8.21
C VAL A 331 -21.05 -4.72 8.03
N VAL A 332 -21.08 -3.78 7.10
CA VAL A 332 -22.28 -3.01 6.76
C VAL A 332 -23.36 -3.91 6.15
N VAL A 333 -22.99 -4.81 5.24
CA VAL A 333 -23.94 -5.74 4.62
C VAL A 333 -24.43 -6.79 5.62
N VAL A 334 -23.60 -7.18 6.60
CA VAL A 334 -24.06 -8.02 7.71
C VAL A 334 -25.06 -7.26 8.59
N ALA A 335 -24.77 -6.01 8.95
CA ALA A 335 -25.60 -5.16 9.79
C ALA A 335 -26.94 -4.76 9.13
N ALA A 336 -26.96 -4.60 7.80
CA ALA A 336 -28.16 -4.28 7.03
C ALA A 336 -29.24 -5.38 7.05
N GLY A 337 -28.89 -6.59 7.52
CA GLY A 337 -29.82 -7.70 7.69
C GLY A 337 -30.01 -8.55 6.43
N ASP A 338 -31.01 -9.42 6.49
CA ASP A 338 -31.18 -10.51 5.53
C ASP A 338 -31.90 -10.10 4.23
N LEU A 339 -32.56 -8.95 4.27
CA LEU A 339 -33.32 -8.38 3.15
C LEU A 339 -32.74 -7.01 2.81
N ILE A 340 -31.91 -6.96 1.77
CA ILE A 340 -31.41 -5.67 1.27
C ILE A 340 -32.28 -5.28 0.08
N ALA A 341 -33.17 -4.32 0.32
CA ALA A 341 -33.93 -3.67 -0.74
C ALA A 341 -33.00 -2.72 -1.49
N MET A 342 -32.84 -2.92 -2.79
CA MET A 342 -32.13 -1.99 -3.68
C MET A 342 -33.04 -0.83 -4.06
N ARG A 343 -33.25 0.08 -3.12
CA ARG A 343 -34.07 1.27 -3.36
C ARG A 343 -33.28 2.20 -4.28
N ARG A 344 -33.91 2.77 -5.31
CA ARG A 344 -33.27 3.76 -6.20
C ARG A 344 -31.96 3.29 -6.82
N ALA A 345 -31.94 2.08 -7.38
CA ALA A 345 -30.73 1.45 -7.94
C ALA A 345 -29.99 2.29 -9.00
N ARG A 346 -30.64 3.25 -9.66
CA ARG A 346 -29.96 4.18 -10.57
C ARG A 346 -29.09 5.19 -9.80
N MET A 347 -29.61 5.80 -8.73
CA MET A 347 -28.89 6.78 -7.92
C MET A 347 -27.73 6.14 -7.16
N LEU A 348 -27.96 4.97 -6.54
CA LEU A 348 -26.90 4.22 -5.86
C LEU A 348 -25.73 3.88 -6.79
N ARG A 349 -26.02 3.48 -8.03
CA ARG A 349 -24.97 3.23 -9.04
C ARG A 349 -24.21 4.49 -9.42
N MET A 350 -24.89 5.62 -9.59
CA MET A 350 -24.21 6.90 -9.89
C MET A 350 -23.32 7.35 -8.74
N VAL A 351 -23.82 7.31 -7.49
CA VAL A 351 -23.03 7.71 -6.31
C VAL A 351 -21.87 6.76 -6.08
N TRP A 352 -22.06 5.45 -6.28
CA TRP A 352 -20.97 4.48 -6.22
C TRP A 352 -19.90 4.76 -7.30
N ALA A 353 -20.32 4.94 -8.55
CA ALA A 353 -19.39 5.25 -9.64
C ALA A 353 -18.65 6.58 -9.38
N ALA A 354 -19.35 7.59 -8.88
CA ALA A 354 -18.74 8.85 -8.46
C ALA A 354 -17.73 8.65 -7.33
N ALA A 355 -18.04 7.85 -6.31
CA ALA A 355 -17.12 7.58 -5.20
C ALA A 355 -15.84 6.85 -5.64
N VAL A 356 -15.93 5.95 -6.63
CA VAL A 356 -14.76 5.23 -7.18
C VAL A 356 -13.95 6.11 -8.13
N VAL A 357 -14.60 6.92 -8.96
CA VAL A 357 -13.94 7.73 -10.00
C VAL A 357 -13.46 9.09 -9.48
N ALA A 358 -14.12 9.68 -8.49
CA ALA A 358 -13.76 11.00 -7.96
C ALA A 358 -12.32 11.11 -7.44
N PRO A 359 -11.76 10.11 -6.71
CA PRO A 359 -10.36 10.15 -6.33
C PRO A 359 -9.41 10.17 -7.54
N ALA A 360 -9.72 9.42 -8.60
CA ALA A 360 -8.92 9.43 -9.83
C ALA A 360 -8.98 10.79 -10.53
N ILE A 361 -10.18 11.39 -10.64
CA ILE A 361 -10.34 12.76 -11.12
C ILE A 361 -9.54 13.74 -10.24
N GLY A 362 -9.59 13.58 -8.92
CA GLY A 362 -8.84 14.39 -7.97
C GLY A 362 -7.32 14.34 -8.21
N VAL A 363 -6.76 13.16 -8.46
CA VAL A 363 -5.35 13.00 -8.83
C VAL A 363 -5.02 13.68 -10.15
N VAL A 364 -5.85 13.49 -11.18
CA VAL A 364 -5.66 14.12 -12.49
C VAL A 364 -5.72 15.64 -12.38
N LEU A 365 -6.71 16.18 -11.67
CA LEU A 365 -6.83 17.61 -11.41
C LEU A 365 -5.66 18.13 -10.58
N ALA A 366 -5.19 17.38 -9.58
CA ALA A 366 -4.03 17.77 -8.81
C ALA A 366 -2.80 17.90 -9.71
N VAL A 367 -2.52 16.91 -10.56
CA VAL A 367 -1.39 16.94 -11.50
C VAL A 367 -1.49 18.09 -12.50
N LEU A 368 -2.69 18.37 -13.02
CA LEU A 368 -2.86 19.37 -14.09
C LEU A 368 -3.05 20.81 -13.58
N VAL A 369 -3.70 20.98 -12.42
CA VAL A 369 -4.18 22.28 -11.94
C VAL A 369 -3.36 22.80 -10.76
N MET A 370 -2.91 21.96 -9.83
CA MET A 370 -2.13 22.46 -8.68
C MET A 370 -0.88 23.24 -9.11
N PRO A 371 -0.13 22.87 -10.16
CA PRO A 371 1.01 23.66 -10.60
C PRO A 371 0.67 25.10 -10.98
N TRP A 372 -0.60 25.41 -11.32
CA TRP A 372 -1.05 26.77 -11.63
C TRP A 372 -1.50 27.57 -10.42
N ILE A 373 -1.92 26.90 -9.34
CA ILE A 373 -2.52 27.53 -8.16
C ILE A 373 -1.49 27.66 -7.02
N GLY A 374 -0.55 26.71 -6.92
CA GLY A 374 0.42 26.67 -5.83
C GLY A 374 1.82 26.27 -6.29
N THR A 375 2.77 26.41 -5.37
CA THR A 375 4.19 26.08 -5.57
C THR A 375 4.58 24.72 -4.98
N GLY A 376 3.62 23.96 -4.43
CA GLY A 376 3.89 22.66 -3.81
C GLY A 376 4.35 21.62 -4.83
N GLU A 377 5.47 20.95 -4.54
CA GLU A 377 6.02 19.90 -5.40
C GLU A 377 5.09 18.68 -5.45
N ILE A 378 4.81 18.20 -6.67
CA ILE A 378 4.12 16.92 -6.86
C ILE A 378 5.20 15.90 -7.19
N ALA A 379 5.47 15.01 -6.23
CA ALA A 379 6.54 14.02 -6.37
C ALA A 379 6.43 13.16 -7.65
N THR A 380 5.22 12.92 -8.16
CA THR A 380 4.93 12.11 -9.37
C THR A 380 5.06 12.89 -10.69
N SER A 381 5.22 14.22 -10.67
CA SER A 381 5.36 15.05 -11.88
C SER A 381 6.83 15.29 -12.26
N MET A 382 7.79 14.83 -11.46
CA MET A 382 9.23 14.97 -11.72
C MET A 382 9.65 14.14 -12.95
N PRO A 383 10.49 14.67 -13.84
CA PRO A 383 10.94 13.96 -15.04
C PRO A 383 12.06 12.96 -14.70
N ALA A 384 11.73 11.88 -13.97
CA ALA A 384 12.71 10.93 -13.43
C ALA A 384 13.68 10.38 -14.48
N ARG A 385 13.18 10.02 -15.69
CA ARG A 385 14.04 9.51 -16.77
C ARG A 385 15.08 10.54 -17.21
N ALA A 386 14.63 11.77 -17.52
CA ALA A 386 15.52 12.85 -17.96
C ALA A 386 16.57 13.20 -16.89
N ILE A 387 16.19 13.17 -15.62
CA ILE A 387 17.11 13.36 -14.48
C ILE A 387 18.15 12.24 -14.48
N SER A 388 17.71 11.00 -14.52
CA SER A 388 18.58 9.82 -14.42
C SER A 388 19.55 9.70 -15.60
N ASP A 389 19.09 9.97 -16.83
CA ASP A 389 19.88 9.90 -18.06
C ASP A 389 20.94 11.01 -18.08
N PHE A 390 20.57 12.23 -17.66
CA PHE A 390 21.51 13.35 -17.60
C PHE A 390 22.70 13.06 -16.66
N PHE A 391 22.44 12.52 -15.47
CA PHE A 391 23.51 12.29 -14.49
C PHE A 391 24.39 11.11 -14.85
N ASP A 392 23.83 10.04 -15.43
CA ASP A 392 24.64 8.92 -15.94
C ASP A 392 25.54 9.36 -17.09
N GLU A 393 25.00 10.05 -18.10
CA GLU A 393 25.77 10.56 -19.24
C GLU A 393 26.82 11.60 -18.83
N SER A 394 26.49 12.48 -17.90
CA SER A 394 27.40 13.52 -17.43
C SER A 394 28.56 12.95 -16.62
N PHE A 395 28.29 11.94 -15.80
CA PHE A 395 29.34 11.21 -15.09
C PHE A 395 30.23 10.46 -16.08
N ALA A 396 29.63 9.67 -16.99
CA ALA A 396 30.36 8.89 -17.98
C ALA A 396 31.27 9.74 -18.88
N ARG A 397 30.80 10.91 -19.33
CA ARG A 397 31.61 11.83 -20.15
C ARG A 397 32.81 12.44 -19.41
N ARG A 398 32.72 12.60 -18.09
CA ARG A 398 33.75 13.30 -17.30
C ARG A 398 34.75 12.36 -16.64
N THR A 399 34.36 11.12 -16.36
CA THR A 399 35.20 10.13 -15.68
C THR A 399 35.59 8.96 -16.58
N ASN A 400 35.02 8.83 -17.79
CA ASN A 400 35.13 7.64 -18.65
C ASN A 400 34.69 6.33 -17.96
N HIS A 401 33.89 6.42 -16.90
CA HIS A 401 33.36 5.29 -16.16
C HIS A 401 31.84 5.36 -16.06
N ARG A 402 31.17 4.20 -16.03
CA ARG A 402 29.72 4.14 -15.78
C ARG A 402 29.39 4.62 -14.36
N LEU A 403 28.24 5.25 -14.17
CA LEU A 403 27.78 5.65 -12.84
C LEU A 403 27.50 4.40 -12.00
N ARG A 404 28.26 4.24 -10.91
CA ARG A 404 28.16 3.07 -10.02
C ARG A 404 27.46 3.37 -8.71
N ALA A 405 27.51 4.61 -8.23
CA ALA A 405 26.90 4.99 -6.96
C ALA A 405 26.36 6.43 -7.01
N VAL A 406 25.28 6.68 -6.27
CA VAL A 406 24.64 8.00 -6.13
C VAL A 406 24.35 8.27 -4.66
N ALA A 407 24.65 9.49 -4.21
CA ALA A 407 24.44 9.96 -2.85
C ALA A 407 23.78 11.35 -2.82
N GLY A 408 23.49 11.85 -1.62
CA GLY A 408 22.90 13.16 -1.39
C GLY A 408 21.43 13.04 -0.99
N GLU A 409 20.59 13.93 -1.49
CA GLU A 409 19.20 13.95 -1.09
C GLU A 409 18.47 12.68 -1.54
N THR A 410 17.96 11.90 -0.58
CA THR A 410 17.46 10.53 -0.78
C THR A 410 16.43 10.41 -1.90
N GLN A 411 15.47 11.34 -2.03
CA GLN A 411 14.44 11.26 -3.06
C GLN A 411 15.05 11.39 -4.47
N LEU A 412 15.91 12.38 -4.69
CA LEU A 412 16.59 12.59 -5.96
C LEU A 412 17.59 11.47 -6.26
N ALA A 413 18.38 11.07 -5.27
CA ALA A 413 19.35 9.98 -5.40
C ALA A 413 18.65 8.67 -5.81
N SER A 414 17.54 8.32 -5.15
CA SER A 414 16.72 7.15 -5.47
C SER A 414 16.09 7.22 -6.87
N LEU A 415 15.78 8.40 -7.41
CA LEU A 415 15.29 8.51 -8.78
C LEU A 415 16.39 8.22 -9.81
N ILE A 416 17.62 8.65 -9.55
CA ILE A 416 18.76 8.41 -10.45
C ILE A 416 19.13 6.92 -10.48
N THR A 417 18.93 6.18 -9.39
CA THR A 417 19.17 4.73 -9.35
C THR A 417 18.20 3.91 -10.21
N LEU A 418 17.12 4.51 -10.71
CA LEU A 418 16.19 3.89 -11.67
C LEU A 418 16.70 3.92 -13.11
N HIS A 419 17.88 4.51 -13.38
CA HIS A 419 18.50 4.45 -14.69
C HIS A 419 18.83 3.00 -15.10
N SER A 420 19.05 2.75 -16.39
CA SER A 420 19.39 1.42 -16.94
C SER A 420 20.62 0.76 -16.29
N GLY A 421 21.65 1.56 -15.97
CA GLY A 421 22.86 1.13 -15.26
C GLY A 421 22.64 0.80 -13.77
N ARG A 422 21.53 1.28 -13.20
CA ARG A 422 21.07 1.05 -11.83
C ARG A 422 22.19 1.23 -10.78
N PRO A 423 22.74 2.44 -10.62
CA PRO A 423 23.78 2.69 -9.61
C PRO A 423 23.28 2.39 -8.20
N HIS A 424 24.22 2.04 -7.31
CA HIS A 424 23.95 1.79 -5.90
C HIS A 424 23.54 3.09 -5.20
N LEU A 425 22.46 3.04 -4.42
CA LEU A 425 22.05 4.14 -3.57
C LEU A 425 22.94 4.17 -2.31
N PHE A 426 23.44 5.35 -1.97
CA PHE A 426 24.13 5.63 -0.72
C PHE A 426 23.36 6.70 0.05
N ILE A 427 22.79 6.35 1.20
CA ILE A 427 22.14 7.32 2.08
C ILE A 427 23.22 7.89 2.99
N ASP A 428 23.87 8.96 2.54
CA ASP A 428 25.01 9.58 3.22
C ASP A 428 24.65 10.16 4.59
N ALA A 429 23.41 10.61 4.77
CA ALA A 429 22.92 11.12 6.06
C ALA A 429 22.86 10.03 7.15
N ASP A 430 22.65 8.77 6.76
CA ASP A 430 22.63 7.62 7.66
C ASP A 430 23.14 6.35 6.94
N PRO A 431 24.48 6.18 6.89
CA PRO A 431 25.11 5.08 6.16
C PRO A 431 24.67 3.68 6.63
N ALA A 432 24.17 3.54 7.85
CA ALA A 432 23.70 2.26 8.38
C ALA A 432 22.50 1.71 7.59
N ARG A 433 21.72 2.58 6.94
CA ARG A 433 20.57 2.20 6.12
C ARG A 433 20.96 1.56 4.78
N THR A 434 22.19 1.79 4.30
CA THR A 434 22.69 1.25 3.03
C THR A 434 24.00 0.46 3.25
N PRO A 435 23.98 -0.69 3.93
CA PRO A 435 25.19 -1.40 4.36
C PRO A 435 26.10 -1.89 3.21
N TRP A 436 25.58 -1.98 1.98
CA TRP A 436 26.35 -2.33 0.78
C TRP A 436 27.29 -1.19 0.30
N MET A 437 27.05 0.04 0.74
CA MET A 437 27.83 1.23 0.39
C MET A 437 28.15 2.08 1.62
N ASN A 438 29.43 2.36 1.83
CA ASN A 438 29.89 3.28 2.87
C ASN A 438 30.75 4.40 2.25
N GLN A 439 31.11 5.39 3.05
CA GLN A 439 31.86 6.57 2.59
C GLN A 439 33.18 6.19 1.89
N THR A 440 33.93 5.25 2.45
CA THR A 440 35.21 4.79 1.90
C THR A 440 35.02 4.18 0.51
N LYS A 441 34.10 3.22 0.40
CA LYS A 441 33.81 2.53 -0.86
C LYS A 441 33.18 3.45 -1.90
N PHE A 442 32.37 4.44 -1.48
CA PHE A 442 31.87 5.50 -2.36
C PHE A 442 33.01 6.37 -2.90
N SER A 443 33.97 6.76 -2.04
CA SER A 443 35.15 7.53 -2.45
C SER A 443 36.08 6.77 -3.41
N GLU A 444 36.14 5.45 -3.29
CA GLU A 444 36.93 4.58 -4.18
C GLU A 444 36.24 4.37 -5.52
N THR A 445 34.94 4.07 -5.48
CA THR A 445 34.14 3.74 -6.67
C THR A 445 33.83 4.97 -7.51
N GLY A 446 33.80 6.14 -6.87
CA GLY A 446 33.28 7.37 -7.47
C GLY A 446 31.77 7.33 -7.64
N GLY A 447 31.18 8.52 -7.78
CA GLY A 447 29.74 8.66 -7.90
C GLY A 447 29.31 10.11 -8.04
N VAL A 448 27.99 10.29 -8.09
CA VAL A 448 27.36 11.61 -8.14
C VAL A 448 26.70 11.90 -6.79
N VAL A 449 26.90 13.11 -6.28
CA VAL A 449 26.20 13.64 -5.11
C VAL A 449 25.19 14.69 -5.60
N VAL A 450 23.91 14.59 -5.21
CA VAL A 450 22.84 15.48 -5.68
C VAL A 450 22.07 16.16 -4.55
N TRP A 451 21.54 17.36 -4.81
CA TRP A 451 20.66 18.10 -3.90
C TRP A 451 19.73 19.03 -4.66
N ARG A 452 18.59 19.42 -4.07
CA ARG A 452 17.77 20.52 -4.59
C ARG A 452 18.53 21.84 -4.43
N ALA A 453 18.76 22.54 -5.54
CA ALA A 453 19.39 23.85 -5.55
C ALA A 453 18.32 24.96 -5.57
N SER A 454 18.41 25.89 -4.63
CA SER A 454 17.57 27.09 -4.61
C SER A 454 18.22 28.28 -5.35
N ASP A 455 19.52 28.22 -5.56
CA ASP A 455 20.33 29.25 -6.20
C ASP A 455 20.82 28.83 -7.60
N THR A 456 21.36 29.79 -8.35
CA THR A 456 22.02 29.52 -9.65
C THR A 456 23.47 29.09 -9.48
N ALA A 457 24.08 29.35 -8.32
CA ALA A 457 25.45 28.95 -8.01
C ALA A 457 25.57 27.47 -7.65
N GLY A 458 24.46 26.81 -7.26
CA GLY A 458 24.47 25.39 -6.91
C GLY A 458 25.14 25.14 -5.58
N THR A 459 25.04 26.08 -4.63
CA THR A 459 25.76 25.96 -3.36
C THR A 459 25.32 24.69 -2.63
N PRO A 460 26.23 23.77 -2.31
CA PRO A 460 25.87 22.55 -1.60
C PRO A 460 25.42 22.90 -0.17
N PRO A 461 24.34 22.25 0.33
CA PRO A 461 23.93 22.38 1.72
C PRO A 461 25.09 22.08 2.68
N PRO A 462 25.19 22.79 3.82
CA PRO A 462 26.27 22.60 4.80
C PRO A 462 26.43 21.14 5.25
N GLU A 463 25.31 20.43 5.35
CA GLU A 463 25.29 19.02 5.72
C GLU A 463 25.98 18.11 4.70
N ILE A 464 25.78 18.38 3.40
CA ILE A 464 26.42 17.62 2.32
C ILE A 464 27.93 17.95 2.28
N LEU A 465 28.30 19.22 2.44
CA LEU A 465 29.71 19.62 2.54
C LEU A 465 30.43 18.96 3.73
N LYS A 466 29.74 18.81 4.86
CA LYS A 466 30.29 18.13 6.05
C LYS A 466 30.57 16.65 5.77
N ARG A 467 29.71 15.99 4.99
CA ARG A 467 29.83 14.56 4.65
C ARG A 467 30.79 14.30 3.49
N PHE A 468 30.89 15.22 2.55
CA PHE A 468 31.79 15.15 1.40
C PHE A 468 32.70 16.38 1.36
N PRO A 469 33.74 16.45 2.22
CA PRO A 469 34.66 17.57 2.21
C PRO A 469 35.46 17.59 0.90
N GLY A 470 35.49 18.75 0.23
CA GLY A 470 36.25 18.94 -1.02
C GLY A 470 35.50 18.62 -2.30
N ILE A 471 34.18 18.37 -2.26
CA ILE A 471 33.38 18.33 -3.50
C ILE A 471 33.36 19.70 -4.17
N VAL A 472 33.53 19.70 -5.49
CA VAL A 472 33.38 20.90 -6.31
C VAL A 472 31.98 20.85 -6.92
N PRO A 473 31.06 21.76 -6.54
CA PRO A 473 29.73 21.79 -7.12
C PRO A 473 29.82 22.17 -8.61
N GLU A 474 29.06 21.45 -9.41
CA GLU A 474 28.88 21.71 -10.83
C GLU A 474 27.75 22.70 -11.06
N VAL A 475 27.65 23.23 -12.29
CA VAL A 475 26.54 24.09 -12.68
C VAL A 475 25.22 23.34 -12.47
N PRO A 476 24.28 23.89 -11.68
CA PRO A 476 22.98 23.27 -11.46
C PRO A 476 22.26 22.96 -12.76
N ARG A 477 21.63 21.79 -12.82
CA ARG A 477 20.80 21.42 -13.97
C ARG A 477 19.33 21.70 -13.65
N ALA A 478 18.69 22.49 -14.52
CA ALA A 478 17.26 22.70 -14.47
C ALA A 478 16.51 21.64 -15.28
N PHE A 479 15.41 21.15 -14.73
CA PHE A 479 14.50 20.20 -15.35
C PHE A 479 13.06 20.76 -15.34
N GLU A 480 12.32 20.49 -16.41
CA GLU A 480 10.92 20.86 -16.54
C GLU A 480 10.02 19.82 -15.87
N TRP A 481 9.00 20.29 -15.16
CA TRP A 481 7.95 19.44 -14.60
C TRP A 481 7.03 18.96 -15.72
N LEU A 482 6.17 17.97 -15.41
CA LEU A 482 5.11 17.58 -16.35
C LEU A 482 4.22 18.76 -16.77
N VAL A 483 3.93 19.67 -15.83
CA VAL A 483 3.22 20.93 -16.06
C VAL A 483 3.98 22.02 -15.31
N ASN A 484 4.59 22.95 -16.05
CA ASN A 484 5.46 23.97 -15.45
C ASN A 484 4.68 25.06 -14.67
N GLY A 485 3.45 25.39 -15.06
CA GLY A 485 2.57 26.28 -14.30
C GLY A 485 3.25 27.53 -13.71
N ARG A 486 2.99 27.82 -12.43
CA ARG A 486 3.69 28.81 -11.59
C ARG A 486 4.88 28.20 -10.83
N GLN A 487 5.18 26.92 -11.03
CA GLN A 487 6.25 26.23 -10.32
C GLN A 487 7.61 26.62 -10.92
N PRO A 488 8.61 26.97 -10.10
CA PRO A 488 9.96 27.16 -10.61
C PRO A 488 10.49 25.84 -11.16
N LEU A 489 11.35 25.90 -12.17
CA LEU A 489 12.02 24.72 -12.71
C LEU A 489 12.73 23.95 -11.60
N LEU A 490 12.69 22.61 -11.66
CA LEU A 490 13.40 21.76 -10.71
C LEU A 490 14.89 21.90 -10.95
N ARG A 491 15.59 22.62 -10.07
CA ARG A 491 17.04 22.80 -10.13
C ARG A 491 17.71 21.79 -9.23
N ILE A 492 18.57 20.97 -9.83
CA ILE A 492 19.35 19.97 -9.12
C ILE A 492 20.81 20.43 -9.13
N GLY A 493 21.32 20.76 -7.94
CA GLY A 493 22.74 20.94 -7.70
C GLY A 493 23.40 19.57 -7.56
N TRP A 494 24.63 19.46 -8.05
CA TRP A 494 25.32 18.18 -8.07
C TRP A 494 26.83 18.35 -8.05
N ALA A 495 27.52 17.31 -7.62
CA ALA A 495 28.98 17.22 -7.68
C ALA A 495 29.41 15.80 -8.04
N ILE A 496 30.61 15.69 -8.61
CA ILE A 496 31.23 14.40 -8.95
C ILE A 496 32.30 14.07 -7.92
N VAL A 497 32.20 12.87 -7.35
CA VAL A 497 33.32 12.23 -6.65
C VAL A 497 34.00 11.30 -7.66
N ARG A 498 35.25 11.59 -8.01
CA ARG A 498 35.99 10.78 -8.98
C ARG A 498 36.45 9.47 -8.34
N PRO A 499 36.44 8.35 -9.09
CA PRO A 499 37.00 7.10 -8.61
C PRO A 499 38.49 7.23 -8.30
N LYS A 500 38.96 6.50 -7.27
CA LYS A 500 40.40 6.45 -6.97
C LYS A 500 41.11 5.59 -8.02
N GLY A 501 42.18 6.12 -8.61
CA GLY A 501 42.97 5.45 -9.66
C GLY A 501 42.78 6.00 -11.07
N THR A 502 42.09 7.14 -11.22
CA THR A 502 42.02 7.95 -12.46
C THR A 502 42.86 9.21 -12.38
#